data_AF-A0A832WYP5-F1
#
_entry.id   AF-A0A832WYP5-F1
#
_cell.length_a   1.000
_cell.length_b   1.000
_cell.length_c   1.000
_cell.angle_alpha   90.00
_cell.angle_beta   90.00
_cell.angle_gamma   90.00
#
_symmetry.space_group_name_H-M   'P 1'
#
loop_
_entity.id
_entity.type
_entity.pdbx_description
1 polymer ?
#
loop_
_entity_poly.entity_id
_entity_poly.type
_entity_poly.pdbx_seq_one_letter_code
_entity_poly.pdbx_strand_id
1 'polypeptide(L)'
;MQKRAEIKVYGRVQKAGFRDFIDEIAFNLNLNGFVKNLDDGTVQVVCEGDETAISELLKKINVTQYPIRVENIEVTYKKPTGEYKTFELIRDEDLTTATYERMDVAARYIREMNSNICQKMDSIGGKIDVLGGKMDSLGGKMDLLGGKIDVLGGKIDS
;
A
#
# COMPACT_ATOMS: atom_id res chain seq x y z
N MET A 1 -20.74 -10.68 21.30
CA MET A 1 -20.80 -12.09 21.74
C MET A 1 -19.45 -12.70 21.41
N GLN A 2 -18.90 -13.50 22.33
CA GLN A 2 -17.61 -14.15 22.11
C GLN A 2 -17.73 -15.28 21.09
N LYS A 3 -16.82 -15.31 20.12
CA LYS A 3 -16.78 -16.27 19.02
C LYS A 3 -15.34 -16.69 18.76
N ARG A 4 -15.16 -17.88 18.21
CA ARG A 4 -13.92 -18.30 17.54
C ARG A 4 -14.13 -18.19 16.04
N ALA A 5 -13.16 -17.65 15.32
CA ALA A 5 -13.11 -17.70 13.87
C ALA A 5 -11.83 -18.40 13.42
N GLU A 6 -12.00 -19.37 12.53
CA GLU A 6 -10.92 -19.98 11.77
C GLU A 6 -10.99 -19.39 10.36
N ILE A 7 -9.97 -18.63 10.01
CA ILE A 7 -9.91 -17.81 8.80
C ILE A 7 -8.76 -18.33 7.94
N LYS A 8 -9.03 -18.53 6.65
CA LYS A 8 -8.04 -18.88 5.65
C LYS A 8 -8.05 -17.81 4.55
N VAL A 9 -6.90 -17.15 4.36
CA VAL A 9 -6.74 -16.05 3.42
C VAL A 9 -5.91 -16.51 2.23
N TYR A 10 -6.45 -16.28 1.04
CA TYR A 10 -5.87 -16.69 -0.24
C TYR A 10 -5.41 -15.48 -1.05
N GLY A 11 -4.46 -15.73 -1.95
CA GLY A 11 -3.91 -14.76 -2.89
C GLY A 11 -2.42 -14.52 -2.67
N ARG A 12 -1.94 -13.33 -3.00
CA ARG A 12 -0.56 -12.93 -2.77
C ARG A 12 -0.42 -12.35 -1.36
N VAL A 13 -0.43 -13.23 -0.37
CA VAL A 13 -0.55 -12.88 1.06
C VAL A 13 0.67 -13.28 1.90
N GLN A 14 1.66 -13.94 1.31
CA GLN A 14 2.91 -14.30 1.98
C GLN A 14 4.09 -13.44 1.52
N LYS A 15 5.18 -13.50 2.30
CA LYS A 15 6.46 -12.83 2.03
C LYS A 15 6.35 -11.29 1.90
N ALA A 16 5.26 -10.71 2.40
CA ALA A 16 4.92 -9.29 2.23
C ALA A 16 4.60 -8.57 3.57
N GLY A 17 4.96 -9.16 4.71
CA GLY A 17 4.66 -8.60 6.04
C GLY A 17 3.21 -8.74 6.50
N PHE A 18 2.39 -9.52 5.78
CA PHE A 18 0.95 -9.63 6.08
C PHE A 18 0.65 -10.24 7.45
N ARG A 19 1.48 -11.17 7.94
CA ARG A 19 1.35 -11.73 9.30
C ARG A 19 1.51 -10.66 10.36
N ASP A 20 2.55 -9.83 10.24
CA ASP A 20 2.82 -8.73 11.17
C ASP A 20 1.70 -7.68 11.12
N PHE A 21 1.14 -7.41 9.93
CA PHE A 21 -0.05 -6.56 9.77
C PHE A 21 -1.30 -7.12 10.46
N ILE A 22 -1.55 -8.42 10.33
CA ILE A 22 -2.68 -9.10 10.99
C ILE A 22 -2.51 -9.06 12.52
N ASP A 23 -1.31 -9.34 13.02
CA ASP A 23 -0.96 -9.31 14.45
C ASP A 23 -1.24 -7.93 15.07
N GLU A 24 -0.80 -6.86 14.40
CA GLU A 24 -1.07 -5.48 14.83
C GLU A 24 -2.58 -5.16 14.89
N ILE A 25 -3.35 -5.60 13.89
CA ILE A 25 -4.81 -5.40 13.89
C ILE A 25 -5.46 -6.21 15.01
N ALA A 26 -5.08 -7.47 15.19
CA ALA A 26 -5.63 -8.34 16.21
C ALA A 26 -5.38 -7.78 17.61
N PHE A 27 -4.17 -7.28 17.87
CA PHE A 27 -3.82 -6.58 19.10
C PHE A 27 -4.72 -5.36 19.35
N ASN A 28 -4.87 -4.47 18.36
CA ASN A 28 -5.72 -3.28 18.46
C ASN A 28 -7.21 -3.59 18.68
N LEU A 29 -7.66 -4.77 18.25
CA LEU A 29 -9.03 -5.23 18.41
C LEU A 29 -9.24 -6.11 19.65
N ASN A 30 -8.21 -6.30 20.50
CA ASN A 30 -8.21 -7.19 21.66
C ASN A 30 -8.66 -8.62 21.33
N LEU A 31 -8.17 -9.16 20.20
CA LEU A 31 -8.40 -10.54 19.79
C LEU A 31 -7.23 -11.42 20.30
N ASN A 32 -7.54 -12.63 20.75
CA ASN A 32 -6.54 -13.65 21.09
C ASN A 32 -6.50 -14.72 20.02
N GLY A 33 -5.40 -15.45 19.87
CA GLY A 33 -5.28 -16.48 18.84
C GLY A 33 -3.89 -16.59 18.24
N PHE A 34 -3.81 -16.89 16.94
CA PHE A 34 -2.55 -16.87 16.22
C PHE A 34 -2.73 -16.58 14.73
N VAL A 35 -1.62 -16.21 14.09
CA VAL A 35 -1.48 -16.14 12.63
C VAL A 35 -0.26 -16.97 12.18
N LYS A 36 -0.42 -17.73 11.09
CA LYS A 36 0.68 -18.47 10.47
C LYS A 36 0.56 -18.56 8.96
N ASN A 37 1.70 -18.69 8.30
CA ASN A 37 1.76 -19.05 6.89
C ASN A 37 1.58 -20.56 6.75
N LEU A 38 0.89 -21.01 5.72
CA LEU A 38 0.79 -22.42 5.35
C LEU A 38 1.66 -22.70 4.11
N ASP A 39 2.11 -23.94 3.97
CA ASP A 39 2.98 -24.37 2.86
C ASP A 39 2.30 -24.24 1.48
N ASP A 40 0.97 -24.23 1.44
CA ASP A 40 0.16 -24.02 0.23
C ASP A 40 0.13 -22.56 -0.25
N GLY A 41 0.85 -21.65 0.43
CA GLY A 41 0.91 -20.23 0.11
C GLY A 41 -0.19 -19.38 0.74
N THR A 42 -1.12 -19.99 1.49
CA THR A 42 -2.20 -19.27 2.19
C THR A 42 -1.78 -18.80 3.58
N VAL A 43 -2.57 -17.91 4.19
CA VAL A 43 -2.38 -17.48 5.58
C VAL A 43 -3.56 -17.98 6.41
N GLN A 44 -3.26 -18.67 7.50
CA GLN A 44 -4.24 -19.09 8.49
C GLN A 44 -4.24 -18.12 9.66
N VAL A 45 -5.43 -17.69 10.06
CA VAL A 45 -5.68 -16.95 11.30
C VAL A 45 -6.69 -17.72 12.11
N VAL A 46 -6.38 -17.98 13.38
CA VAL A 46 -7.37 -18.44 14.35
C VAL A 46 -7.48 -17.34 15.38
N CYS A 47 -8.69 -16.83 15.61
CA CYS A 47 -8.91 -15.80 16.61
C CYS A 47 -10.15 -16.03 17.45
N GLU A 48 -10.09 -15.60 18.70
CA GLU A 48 -11.20 -15.59 19.65
C GLU A 48 -11.38 -14.17 20.21
N GLY A 49 -12.63 -13.73 20.27
CA GLY A 49 -12.97 -12.40 20.74
C GLY A 49 -14.41 -12.04 20.45
N ASP A 50 -14.73 -10.75 20.59
CA ASP A 50 -16.05 -10.26 20.23
C ASP A 50 -16.29 -10.37 18.72
N GLU A 51 -17.48 -10.84 18.34
CA GLU A 51 -17.90 -11.01 16.95
C GLU A 51 -17.75 -9.73 16.12
N THR A 52 -17.97 -8.56 16.73
CA THR A 52 -17.76 -7.26 16.08
C THR A 52 -16.29 -6.99 15.79
N ALA A 53 -15.39 -7.33 16.72
CA ALA A 53 -13.95 -7.23 16.54
C ALA A 53 -13.47 -8.20 15.44
N ILE A 54 -13.98 -9.44 15.41
CA ILE A 54 -13.67 -10.39 14.33
C ILE A 54 -14.15 -9.88 12.97
N SER A 55 -15.36 -9.30 12.90
CA SER A 55 -15.86 -8.68 11.67
C SER A 55 -14.98 -7.51 11.21
N GLU A 56 -14.49 -6.71 12.14
CA GLU A 56 -13.60 -5.59 11.85
C GLU A 56 -12.22 -6.06 11.36
N LEU A 57 -11.68 -7.13 11.96
CA LEU A 57 -10.47 -7.80 11.48
C LEU A 57 -10.64 -8.21 10.01
N LEU A 58 -11.73 -8.93 9.67
CA LEU A 58 -12.00 -9.40 8.30
C LEU A 58 -12.05 -8.26 7.28
N LYS A 59 -12.61 -7.09 7.64
CA LYS A 59 -12.60 -5.92 6.77
C LYS A 59 -11.20 -5.37 6.55
N LYS A 60 -10.43 -5.22 7.64
CA LYS A 60 -9.08 -4.62 7.59
C LYS A 60 -8.06 -5.51 6.86
N ILE A 61 -8.20 -6.83 6.95
CA ILE A 61 -7.28 -7.76 6.29
C ILE A 61 -7.60 -7.98 4.81
N ASN A 62 -8.76 -7.53 4.31
CA ASN A 62 -9.14 -7.64 2.89
C ASN A 62 -8.42 -6.58 2.02
N VAL A 63 -7.09 -6.68 1.98
CA VAL A 63 -6.19 -5.74 1.34
C VAL A 63 -5.92 -6.15 -0.12
N THR A 64 -6.13 -5.24 -1.06
CA THR A 64 -5.86 -5.47 -2.49
C THR A 64 -4.67 -4.68 -3.05
N GLN A 65 -4.02 -3.87 -2.20
CA GLN A 65 -2.90 -3.00 -2.59
C GLN A 65 -1.54 -3.71 -2.49
N TYR A 66 -0.74 -3.61 -3.55
CA TYR A 66 0.63 -4.11 -3.57
C TYR A 66 1.43 -3.63 -2.33
N PRO A 67 2.22 -4.49 -1.65
CA PRO A 67 2.67 -5.84 -2.05
C PRO A 67 1.72 -7.00 -1.67
N ILE A 68 0.60 -6.72 -1.03
CA ILE A 68 -0.36 -7.73 -0.55
C ILE A 68 -1.60 -7.72 -1.45
N ARG A 69 -2.04 -8.89 -1.90
CA ARG A 69 -3.30 -8.99 -2.65
C ARG A 69 -4.11 -10.16 -2.15
N VAL A 70 -5.13 -9.87 -1.36
CA VAL A 70 -6.14 -10.83 -0.97
C VAL A 70 -7.08 -11.08 -2.15
N GLU A 71 -7.26 -12.35 -2.47
CA GLU A 71 -8.15 -12.80 -3.55
C GLU A 71 -9.42 -13.44 -2.99
N ASN A 72 -9.29 -14.16 -1.87
CA ASN A 72 -10.41 -14.81 -1.20
C ASN A 72 -10.15 -14.92 0.31
N ILE A 73 -11.23 -14.86 1.10
CA ILE A 73 -11.21 -15.10 2.55
C ILE A 73 -12.29 -16.12 2.86
N GLU A 74 -11.88 -17.26 3.40
CA GLU A 74 -12.80 -18.25 3.97
C GLU A 74 -12.82 -18.10 5.49
N VAL A 75 -14.02 -18.06 6.08
CA VAL A 75 -14.20 -17.96 7.52
C VAL A 75 -15.16 -19.02 8.03
N THR A 76 -14.75 -19.73 9.07
CA THR A 76 -15.59 -20.69 9.81
C THR A 76 -15.72 -20.23 11.25
N TYR A 77 -16.94 -19.89 11.67
CA TYR A 77 -17.23 -19.53 13.05
C TYR A 77 -17.47 -20.77 13.91
N LYS A 78 -16.89 -20.79 15.11
CA LYS A 78 -17.02 -21.84 16.12
C LYS A 78 -17.28 -21.24 17.50
N LYS A 79 -17.55 -22.10 18.47
CA LYS A 79 -17.60 -21.72 19.89
C LYS A 79 -16.18 -21.36 20.37
N PRO A 80 -16.03 -20.30 21.19
CA PRO A 80 -14.74 -19.98 21.80
C PRO A 80 -14.29 -21.12 22.71
N THR A 81 -13.01 -21.43 22.67
CA THR A 81 -12.37 -22.46 23.49
C THR A 81 -11.72 -21.88 24.74
N GLY A 82 -11.31 -20.61 24.69
CA GLY A 82 -10.54 -19.96 25.75
C GLY A 82 -9.09 -20.41 25.83
N GLU A 83 -8.58 -21.13 24.82
CA GLU A 83 -7.21 -21.68 24.84
C GLU A 83 -6.12 -20.62 24.64
N TYR A 84 -6.47 -19.49 24.02
CA TYR A 84 -5.54 -18.40 23.73
C TYR A 84 -5.69 -17.24 24.72
N LYS A 85 -4.58 -16.89 25.39
CA LYS A 85 -4.50 -15.72 26.28
C LYS A 85 -4.00 -14.45 25.58
N THR A 86 -3.30 -14.64 24.47
CA THR A 86 -2.68 -13.60 23.65
C THR A 86 -2.85 -13.95 22.18
N PHE A 87 -2.50 -13.02 21.30
CA PHE A 87 -2.35 -13.29 19.88
C PHE A 87 -0.88 -13.58 19.56
N GLU A 88 -0.60 -14.68 18.85
CA GLU A 88 0.76 -15.11 18.55
C GLU A 88 1.07 -15.14 17.05
N LEU A 89 2.25 -14.68 16.67
CA LEU A 89 2.76 -14.78 15.31
C LEU A 89 3.70 -15.98 15.18
N ILE A 90 3.25 -17.03 14.48
CA ILE A 90 3.99 -18.28 14.32
C ILE A 90 4.89 -18.21 13.08
N ARG A 91 6.18 -18.53 13.25
CA ARG A 91 7.21 -18.57 12.21
C ARG A 91 7.81 -19.98 12.17
N ASP A 92 7.42 -20.77 11.18
CA ASP A 92 7.93 -22.15 10.98
C ASP A 92 9.26 -22.21 10.20
N GLU A 93 9.73 -21.07 9.67
CA GLU A 93 10.92 -20.98 8.82
C GLU A 93 12.19 -20.60 9.58
N ASP A 94 13.31 -21.22 9.20
CA ASP A 94 14.64 -20.82 9.65
C ASP A 94 14.96 -19.38 9.20
N LEU A 95 15.62 -18.60 10.06
CA LEU A 95 15.75 -17.14 9.94
C LEU A 95 16.43 -16.73 8.61
N THR A 96 17.27 -17.60 8.06
CA THR A 96 18.03 -17.40 6.81
C THR A 96 17.11 -17.42 5.60
N THR A 97 16.34 -18.49 5.39
CA THR A 97 15.37 -18.63 4.29
C THR A 97 14.36 -17.49 4.29
N ALA A 98 13.81 -17.19 5.47
CA ALA A 98 12.84 -16.12 5.62
C ALA A 98 13.43 -14.74 5.27
N THR A 99 14.73 -14.53 5.50
CA THR A 99 15.42 -13.27 5.14
C THR A 99 15.62 -13.13 3.63
N TYR A 100 16.11 -14.17 2.95
CA TYR A 100 16.31 -14.13 1.49
C TYR A 100 15.00 -13.86 0.75
N GLU A 101 13.94 -14.54 1.14
CA GLU A 101 12.64 -14.37 0.51
C GLU A 101 12.05 -12.97 0.73
N ARG A 102 12.23 -12.40 1.93
CA ARG A 102 11.84 -11.02 2.23
C ARG A 102 12.68 -10.01 1.43
N MET A 103 13.97 -10.26 1.26
CA MET A 103 14.85 -9.39 0.44
C MET A 103 14.45 -9.41 -1.04
N ASP A 104 14.10 -10.56 -1.60
CA ASP A 104 13.59 -10.65 -2.98
C ASP A 104 12.27 -9.91 -3.18
N VAL A 105 11.38 -9.97 -2.19
CA VAL A 105 10.14 -9.19 -2.22
C VAL A 105 10.42 -7.70 -2.10
N ALA A 106 11.32 -7.30 -1.19
CA ALA A 106 11.74 -5.91 -1.04
C ALA A 106 12.39 -5.38 -2.33
N ALA A 107 13.24 -6.17 -2.99
CA ALA A 107 13.85 -5.81 -4.27
C ALA A 107 12.80 -5.61 -5.37
N ARG A 108 11.79 -6.50 -5.45
CA ARG A 108 10.66 -6.31 -6.38
C ARG A 108 9.83 -5.08 -6.03
N TYR A 109 9.61 -4.81 -4.75
CA TYR A 109 8.88 -3.62 -4.28
C TYR A 109 9.60 -2.31 -4.65
N ILE A 110 10.92 -2.24 -4.44
CA ILE A 110 11.74 -1.10 -4.85
C ILE A 110 11.68 -0.90 -6.37
N ARG A 111 11.77 -1.99 -7.14
CA ARG A 111 11.67 -1.92 -8.61
C ARG A 111 10.32 -1.35 -9.07
N GLU A 112 9.22 -1.80 -8.47
CA GLU A 112 7.88 -1.34 -8.83
C GLU A 112 7.64 0.13 -8.45
N MET A 113 8.11 0.56 -7.29
CA MET A 113 8.12 1.97 -6.90
C MET A 113 8.89 2.83 -7.90
N ASN A 114 10.10 2.41 -8.30
CA ASN A 114 10.90 3.15 -9.28
C ASN A 114 10.17 3.26 -10.62
N SER A 115 9.51 2.19 -11.08
CA SER A 115 8.70 2.24 -12.32
C SER A 115 7.57 3.27 -12.23
N ASN A 116 6.81 3.28 -11.13
CA ASN A 116 5.71 4.23 -10.94
C ASN A 116 6.20 5.69 -10.83
N ILE A 117 7.35 5.90 -10.19
CA ILE A 117 8.00 7.22 -10.10
C ILE A 117 8.43 7.69 -11.49
N CYS A 118 9.06 6.83 -12.30
CA CYS A 118 9.44 7.16 -13.68
C CYS A 118 8.23 7.63 -14.49
N GLN A 119 7.11 6.89 -14.47
CA GLN A 119 5.91 7.29 -15.20
C GLN A 119 5.33 8.64 -14.76
N LYS A 120 5.30 8.90 -13.45
CA LYS A 120 4.86 10.20 -12.93
C LYS A 120 5.82 11.32 -13.34
N MET A 121 7.12 11.05 -13.34
CA MET A 121 8.15 12.00 -13.75
C MET A 121 8.02 12.35 -15.24
N ASP A 122 7.79 11.36 -16.11
CA ASP A 122 7.55 11.58 -17.54
C ASP A 122 6.29 12.45 -17.78
N SER A 123 5.21 12.17 -17.03
CA SER A 123 3.99 12.99 -17.11
C SER A 123 4.22 14.44 -16.66
N ILE A 124 5.05 14.64 -15.62
CA ILE A 124 5.43 15.98 -15.16
C ILE A 124 6.30 16.67 -16.21
N GLY A 125 7.26 15.97 -16.79
CA GLY A 125 8.10 16.49 -17.88
C GLY A 125 7.26 17.05 -19.02
N GLY A 126 6.29 16.28 -19.52
CA GLY A 126 5.40 16.74 -20.58
C GLY A 126 4.56 17.97 -20.20
N LYS A 127 4.16 18.13 -18.92
CA LYS A 127 3.46 19.34 -18.46
C LYS A 127 4.40 20.55 -18.41
N ILE A 128 5.65 20.35 -18.01
CA ILE A 128 6.68 21.40 -17.97
C ILE A 128 6.97 21.88 -19.40
N ASP A 129 7.09 20.97 -20.37
CA ASP A 129 7.30 21.33 -21.78
C ASP A 129 6.17 22.20 -22.33
N VAL A 130 4.91 21.84 -22.03
CA VAL A 130 3.74 22.64 -22.41
C VAL A 130 3.76 24.03 -21.76
N LEU A 131 4.16 24.11 -20.48
CA LEU A 131 4.30 25.40 -19.80
C LEU A 131 5.42 26.24 -20.40
N GLY A 132 6.55 25.62 -20.76
CA GLY A 132 7.66 26.26 -21.47
C GLY A 132 7.19 26.91 -22.76
N GLY A 133 6.50 26.17 -23.62
CA GLY A 133 5.97 26.72 -24.87
C GLY A 133 4.96 27.86 -24.69
N LYS A 134 4.15 27.82 -23.61
CA LYS A 134 3.26 28.96 -23.26
C LYS A 134 4.05 30.17 -22.81
N MET A 135 5.12 29.96 -22.02
CA MET A 135 5.99 31.02 -21.54
C MET A 135 6.76 31.68 -22.69
N ASP A 136 7.25 30.89 -23.66
CA ASP A 136 7.89 31.40 -24.88
C ASP A 136 6.92 32.28 -25.69
N SER A 137 5.68 31.82 -25.87
CA SER A 137 4.64 32.61 -26.55
C SER A 137 4.32 33.91 -25.81
N LEU A 138 4.30 33.88 -24.48
CA LEU A 138 4.10 35.06 -23.65
C LEU A 138 5.27 36.04 -23.80
N GLY A 139 6.51 35.54 -23.76
CA GLY A 139 7.73 36.32 -23.97
C GLY A 139 7.70 37.08 -25.29
N GLY A 140 7.38 36.39 -26.39
CA GLY A 140 7.28 37.04 -27.70
C GLY A 140 6.18 38.13 -27.79
N LYS A 141 5.07 37.98 -27.07
CA LYS A 141 4.06 39.06 -26.95
C LYS A 141 4.55 40.24 -26.13
N MET A 142 5.33 39.97 -25.08
CA MET A 142 5.94 40.99 -24.23
C MET A 142 6.97 41.81 -25.01
N ASP A 143 7.81 41.17 -25.82
CA ASP A 143 8.79 41.84 -26.68
C ASP A 143 8.11 42.79 -27.68
N LEU A 144 7.02 42.34 -28.32
CA LEU A 144 6.21 43.16 -29.22
C LEU A 144 5.58 44.36 -28.51
N LEU A 145 5.11 44.18 -27.28
CA LEU A 145 4.57 45.26 -26.47
C LEU A 145 5.65 46.26 -26.06
N GLY A 146 6.83 45.78 -25.64
CA GLY A 146 8.00 46.61 -25.33
C GLY A 146 8.37 47.50 -26.50
N GLY A 147 8.51 46.92 -27.70
CA GLY A 147 8.82 47.71 -28.90
C GLY A 147 7.76 48.77 -29.25
N LYS A 148 6.47 48.50 -28.99
CA LYS A 148 5.41 49.53 -29.18
C LYS A 148 5.52 50.66 -28.15
N ILE A 149 5.86 50.32 -26.90
CA ILE A 149 6.05 51.30 -25.82
C ILE A 149 7.25 52.20 -26.14
N ASP A 150 8.36 51.65 -26.62
CA ASP A 150 9.56 52.42 -27.00
C ASP A 150 9.24 53.44 -28.12
N VAL A 151 8.49 53.02 -29.14
CA VAL A 151 8.05 53.90 -30.24
C VAL A 151 7.12 55.01 -29.76
N LEU A 152 6.23 54.72 -28.80
CA LEU A 152 5.34 55.72 -28.21
C LEU A 152 6.11 56.73 -27.35
N GLY A 153 7.10 56.27 -26.55
CA GLY A 153 7.96 57.13 -25.75
C GLY A 153 8.73 58.13 -26.61
N GLY A 154 9.37 57.67 -27.69
CA GLY A 154 10.11 58.56 -28.59
C GLY A 154 9.26 59.62 -29.30
N LYS A 155 7.95 59.37 -29.48
CA LYS A 155 7.00 60.36 -30.03
C LYS A 155 6.53 61.40 -29.01
N ILE A 156 6.60 61.09 -27.72
CA ILE A 156 6.25 62.01 -26.63
C ILE A 156 7.43 62.93 -26.32
N ASP A 157 8.66 62.45 -26.50
CA ASP A 157 9.90 63.20 -26.27
C ASP A 157 10.31 64.11 -27.46
N SER A 158 9.60 64.05 -28.60
CA SER A 158 9.83 64.88 -29.80
C SER A 158 8.83 66.03 -29.90
#